data_AF-A0A923TCT3-F1
#
_entry.id   AF-A0A923TCT3-F1
#
_cell.length_a   1.000
_cell.length_b   1.000
_cell.length_c   1.000
_cell.angle_alpha   90.00
_cell.angle_beta   90.00
_cell.angle_gamma   90.00
#
_symmetry.space_group_name_H-M   'P 1'
#
loop_
_entity.id
_entity.type
_entity.pdbx_description
1 polymer ?
#
loop_
_entity_poly.entity_id
_entity_poly.type
_entity_poly.pdbx_seq_one_letter_code
_entity_poly.pdbx_strand_id
1 'polypeptide(L)'
;MPNPYDDIFNEGQPAPEPPPQPDPEPDVPSAQARFSILDDDRFTQTGPEPLDEILQNITTFNERAMVFSRLLSELRVVDHRVTSQLSRVFFAVEDPHARGTLAGERQYHALQEQKFRAIIVPMRDLAELHLLTVRQFNRDVDEHYYSAEKTERTVASETAAAIDGINLQRKILADAADSLNILTQGLVATERRIRDYVNAGGVNNISQAEYELIIRQREQLSSGREHNMDYDFFSINVLDKTAISLGIYLKETSTQYLNKLDKAIR
;
A
#
# COMPACT_ATOMS: atom_id res chain seq x y z
N MET A 1 43.66 -52.72 -39.96
CA MET A 1 43.14 -51.47 -40.57
C MET A 1 43.93 -50.32 -39.97
N PRO A 2 44.51 -49.40 -40.76
CA PRO A 2 45.19 -48.22 -40.25
C PRO A 2 44.15 -47.17 -39.79
N ASN A 3 44.45 -46.48 -38.69
CA ASN A 3 43.58 -45.47 -38.07
C ASN A 3 43.66 -44.14 -38.84
N PRO A 4 42.54 -43.53 -39.28
CA PRO A 4 42.55 -42.41 -40.23
C PRO A 4 42.81 -41.01 -39.61
N TYR A 5 43.44 -40.93 -38.44
CA TYR A 5 43.68 -39.66 -37.73
C TYR A 5 45.15 -39.38 -37.38
N ASP A 6 46.09 -40.21 -37.85
CA ASP A 6 47.50 -40.07 -37.49
C ASP A 6 48.24 -38.91 -38.23
N ASP A 7 47.58 -38.20 -39.16
CA ASP A 7 48.23 -37.18 -40.01
C ASP A 7 47.81 -35.72 -39.73
N ILE A 8 47.07 -35.40 -38.67
CA ILE A 8 46.50 -34.04 -38.53
C ILE A 8 47.28 -33.11 -37.57
N PHE A 9 48.14 -33.59 -36.67
CA PHE A 9 48.75 -32.70 -35.67
C PHE A 9 50.23 -32.96 -35.32
N ASN A 10 51.03 -33.40 -36.29
CA ASN A 10 52.47 -33.50 -36.12
C ASN A 10 53.19 -32.39 -36.92
N GLU A 11 53.09 -31.14 -36.47
CA GLU A 11 54.02 -30.08 -36.88
C GLU A 11 54.43 -29.21 -35.68
N GLY A 12 55.73 -29.24 -35.36
CA GLY A 12 56.43 -28.19 -34.64
C GLY A 12 56.67 -28.43 -33.15
N GLN A 13 57.73 -29.16 -32.79
CA GLN A 13 58.34 -29.10 -31.46
C GLN A 13 59.17 -27.80 -31.30
N PRO A 14 58.91 -26.94 -30.29
CA PRO A 14 59.91 -26.08 -29.69
C PRO A 14 60.52 -26.76 -28.44
N ALA A 15 61.75 -26.37 -28.11
CA ALA A 15 62.57 -26.92 -27.02
C ALA A 15 61.90 -26.88 -25.62
N PRO A 16 62.31 -27.77 -24.68
CA PRO A 16 61.63 -27.97 -23.40
C PRO A 16 61.79 -26.79 -22.43
N GLU A 17 60.66 -26.36 -21.85
CA GLU A 17 60.58 -25.40 -20.73
C GLU A 17 61.03 -26.03 -19.39
N PRO A 18 61.58 -25.22 -18.45
CA PRO A 18 61.94 -25.69 -17.11
C PRO A 18 60.69 -26.04 -16.27
N PRO A 19 60.81 -26.94 -15.26
CA PRO A 19 59.66 -27.47 -14.53
C PRO A 19 58.94 -26.40 -13.67
N PRO A 20 57.62 -26.53 -13.50
CA PRO A 20 56.81 -25.56 -12.76
C PRO A 20 57.14 -25.58 -11.25
N GLN A 21 57.16 -24.39 -10.65
CA GLN A 21 57.25 -24.23 -9.19
C GLN A 21 55.93 -24.68 -8.54
N PRO A 22 55.96 -25.27 -7.33
CA PRO A 22 54.76 -25.68 -6.63
C PRO A 22 53.93 -24.47 -6.17
N ASP A 23 52.62 -24.53 -6.36
CA ASP A 23 51.66 -23.54 -5.87
C ASP A 23 51.74 -23.40 -4.35
N PRO A 24 51.56 -22.19 -3.78
CA PRO A 24 51.49 -22.00 -2.34
C PRO A 24 50.21 -22.65 -1.79
N GLU A 25 50.36 -23.41 -0.71
CA GLU A 25 49.24 -24.00 0.03
C GLU A 25 48.24 -22.91 0.47
N PRO A 26 46.92 -23.19 0.46
CA PRO A 26 45.93 -22.24 0.95
C PRO A 26 46.13 -22.03 2.45
N ASP A 27 46.37 -20.77 2.85
CA ASP A 27 46.47 -20.34 4.24
C ASP A 27 45.23 -20.79 5.02
N VAL A 28 45.40 -21.80 5.87
CA VAL A 28 44.36 -22.19 6.83
C VAL A 28 44.41 -21.14 7.95
N PRO A 29 43.36 -20.32 8.14
CA PRO A 29 43.40 -19.26 9.13
C PRO A 29 43.66 -19.85 10.53
N SER A 30 44.64 -19.28 11.22
CA SER A 30 45.05 -19.70 12.56
C SER A 30 43.87 -19.70 13.53
N ALA A 31 43.94 -20.53 14.58
CA ALA A 31 42.86 -20.64 15.57
C ALA A 31 42.44 -19.28 16.16
N GLN A 32 43.34 -18.29 16.22
CA GLN A 32 43.03 -16.91 16.65
C GLN A 32 42.10 -16.17 15.68
N ALA A 33 42.22 -16.36 14.37
CA ALA A 33 41.30 -15.77 13.39
C ALA A 33 39.89 -16.38 13.45
N ARG A 34 39.75 -17.60 13.97
CA ARG A 34 38.44 -18.24 14.18
C ARG A 34 37.68 -17.64 15.36
N PHE A 35 38.39 -17.09 16.36
CA PHE A 35 37.77 -16.44 17.51
C PHE A 35 37.42 -14.96 17.27
N SER A 36 38.08 -14.28 16.33
CA SER A 36 37.73 -12.90 15.94
C SER A 36 36.41 -12.77 15.17
N ILE A 37 35.80 -13.87 14.74
CA ILE A 37 34.45 -13.87 14.14
C ILE A 37 33.36 -13.75 15.23
N LEU A 38 33.69 -14.02 16.50
CA LEU A 38 32.76 -13.89 17.63
C LEU A 38 32.55 -12.42 18.07
N ASP A 39 33.46 -11.52 17.69
CA ASP A 39 33.39 -10.08 17.96
C ASP A 39 33.01 -9.31 16.69
N ASP A 40 32.06 -9.84 15.93
CA ASP A 40 31.51 -9.17 14.75
C ASP A 40 30.37 -8.25 15.20
N ASP A 41 30.56 -6.93 15.03
CA ASP A 41 29.59 -5.87 15.35
C ASP A 41 28.21 -6.04 14.67
N ARG A 42 28.06 -6.99 13.74
CA ARG A 42 26.75 -7.39 13.19
C ARG A 42 25.91 -8.22 14.15
N PHE A 43 26.52 -8.81 15.19
CA PHE A 43 25.85 -9.60 16.22
C PHE A 43 25.65 -8.84 17.53
N THR A 44 26.14 -7.61 17.66
CA THR A 44 25.73 -6.67 18.71
C THR A 44 24.38 -6.04 18.35
N GLN A 45 23.33 -6.86 18.27
CA GLN A 45 21.95 -6.37 18.18
C GLN A 45 21.52 -5.84 19.55
N THR A 46 21.98 -4.64 19.91
CA THR A 46 21.54 -3.89 21.10
C THR A 46 20.25 -3.10 20.85
N GLY A 47 19.45 -3.52 19.86
CA GLY A 47 18.17 -2.91 19.48
C GLY A 47 17.00 -3.90 19.66
N PRO A 48 15.74 -3.42 19.60
CA PRO A 48 14.57 -4.29 19.70
C PRO A 48 14.56 -5.35 18.58
N GLU A 49 14.04 -6.53 18.87
CA GLU A 49 13.95 -7.60 17.88
C GLU A 49 13.04 -7.19 16.70
N PRO A 50 13.39 -7.48 15.42
CA PRO A 50 12.63 -7.02 14.27
C PRO A 50 11.14 -7.39 14.29
N LEU A 51 10.80 -8.60 14.77
CA LEU A 51 9.41 -9.05 14.85
C LEU A 51 8.60 -8.29 15.91
N ASP A 52 9.24 -7.91 17.03
CA ASP A 52 8.62 -7.09 18.06
C ASP A 52 8.30 -5.68 17.54
N GLU A 53 9.22 -5.09 16.79
CA GLU A 53 8.98 -3.78 16.17
C GLU A 53 7.80 -3.81 15.19
N ILE A 54 7.68 -4.88 14.40
CA ILE A 54 6.55 -5.08 13.48
C ILE A 54 5.24 -5.20 14.26
N LEU A 55 5.20 -6.01 15.32
CA LEU A 55 4.02 -6.16 16.17
C LEU A 55 3.66 -4.86 16.90
N GLN A 56 4.65 -4.06 17.30
CA GLN A 56 4.45 -2.76 17.90
C GLN A 56 3.87 -1.75 16.89
N ASN A 57 4.34 -1.77 15.64
CA ASN A 57 3.78 -0.96 14.55
C ASN A 57 2.32 -1.35 14.27
N ILE A 58 2.01 -2.65 14.27
CA ILE A 58 0.63 -3.16 14.13
C ILE A 58 -0.25 -2.70 15.29
N THR A 59 0.24 -2.76 16.52
CA THR A 59 -0.49 -2.29 17.71
C THR A 59 -0.78 -0.80 17.62
N THR A 60 0.23 0.00 17.27
CA THR A 60 0.10 1.45 17.06
C THR A 60 -0.91 1.75 15.95
N PHE A 61 -0.91 0.98 14.86
CA PHE A 61 -1.90 1.12 13.81
C PHE A 61 -3.30 0.84 14.35
N ASN A 62 -3.50 -0.27 15.07
CA ASN A 62 -4.80 -0.69 15.57
C ASN A 62 -5.41 0.36 16.53
N GLU A 63 -4.59 0.96 17.39
CA GLU A 63 -5.02 2.04 18.29
C GLU A 63 -5.54 3.26 17.51
N ARG A 64 -4.78 3.73 16.52
CA ARG A 64 -5.20 4.85 15.66
C ARG A 64 -6.40 4.48 14.80
N ALA A 65 -6.43 3.26 14.28
CA ALA A 65 -7.48 2.75 13.44
C ALA A 65 -8.82 2.59 14.19
N MET A 66 -8.81 2.34 15.51
CA MET A 66 -10.04 2.35 16.31
C MET A 66 -10.71 3.72 16.32
N VAL A 67 -9.94 4.79 16.53
CA VAL A 67 -10.46 6.17 16.49
C VAL A 67 -10.96 6.49 15.08
N PHE A 68 -10.18 6.14 14.07
CA PHE A 68 -10.54 6.35 12.67
C PHE A 68 -11.80 5.57 12.24
N SER A 69 -11.97 4.33 12.67
CA SER A 69 -13.14 3.51 12.35
C SER A 69 -14.42 4.07 12.98
N ARG A 70 -14.33 4.64 14.18
CA ARG A 70 -15.44 5.38 14.81
C ARG A 70 -15.79 6.63 14.00
N LEU A 71 -14.79 7.39 13.56
CA LEU A 71 -14.98 8.54 12.68
C LEU A 71 -15.72 8.13 11.39
N LEU A 72 -15.31 7.06 10.71
CA LEU A 72 -16.01 6.57 9.51
C LEU A 72 -17.50 6.27 9.78
N SER A 73 -17.80 5.68 10.94
CA SER A 73 -19.17 5.36 11.36
C SER A 73 -19.99 6.62 11.67
N GLU A 74 -19.39 7.60 12.35
CA GLU A 74 -20.02 8.88 12.70
C GLU A 74 -20.31 9.75 11.47
N LEU A 75 -19.41 9.72 10.48
CA LEU A 75 -19.58 10.47 9.23
C LEU A 75 -20.72 9.94 8.36
N ARG A 76 -21.17 8.70 8.56
CA ARG A 76 -22.30 8.07 7.85
C ARG A 76 -22.23 8.26 6.34
N VAL A 77 -21.05 8.04 5.78
CA VAL A 77 -20.76 8.30 4.35
C VAL A 77 -21.67 7.48 3.42
N VAL A 78 -22.06 6.27 3.85
CA VAL A 78 -22.96 5.39 3.12
C VAL A 78 -24.30 6.06 2.79
N ASP A 79 -24.76 6.99 3.63
CA ASP A 79 -26.00 7.72 3.40
C ASP A 79 -25.93 8.63 2.17
N HIS A 80 -24.73 8.92 1.64
CA HIS A 80 -24.51 9.74 0.45
C HIS A 80 -24.30 8.92 -0.82
N ARG A 81 -24.47 7.59 -0.73
CA ARG A 81 -24.24 6.69 -1.87
C ARG A 81 -25.22 6.98 -2.99
N VAL A 82 -24.67 7.32 -4.16
CA VAL A 82 -25.45 7.53 -5.37
C VAL A 82 -25.89 6.17 -5.93
N THR A 83 -27.19 5.93 -5.99
CA THR A 83 -27.76 4.74 -6.65
C THR A 83 -27.50 4.78 -8.17
N SER A 84 -27.14 3.64 -8.75
CA SER A 84 -26.72 3.56 -10.17
C SER A 84 -27.79 4.06 -11.14
N GLN A 85 -27.37 4.55 -12.31
CA GLN A 85 -28.27 5.04 -13.36
C GLN A 85 -29.29 3.99 -13.84
N LEU A 86 -28.98 2.69 -13.74
CA LEU A 86 -29.91 1.62 -14.15
C LEU A 86 -31.18 1.60 -13.29
N SER A 87 -31.11 1.86 -11.99
CA SER A 87 -32.31 1.90 -11.15
C SER A 87 -33.18 3.13 -11.43
N ARG A 88 -32.60 4.25 -11.89
CA ARG A 88 -33.34 5.47 -12.26
C ARG A 88 -34.13 5.34 -13.57
N VAL A 89 -33.79 4.39 -14.44
CA VAL A 89 -34.54 4.13 -15.68
C VAL A 89 -35.82 3.33 -15.40
N PHE A 90 -35.81 2.46 -14.39
CA PHE A 90 -36.95 1.61 -14.05
C PHE A 90 -37.84 2.19 -12.94
N PHE A 91 -37.32 3.13 -12.14
CA PHE A 91 -38.05 3.79 -11.07
C PHE A 91 -37.80 5.30 -11.15
N ALA A 92 -38.87 6.09 -11.15
CA ALA A 92 -38.80 7.54 -10.94
C ALA A 92 -38.40 7.80 -9.48
N VAL A 93 -37.12 7.58 -9.17
CA VAL A 93 -36.56 7.84 -7.84
C VAL A 93 -36.18 9.30 -7.81
N GLU A 94 -36.96 10.11 -7.10
CA GLU A 94 -36.52 11.44 -6.68
C GLU A 94 -35.20 11.30 -5.92
N ASP A 95 -34.19 12.09 -6.30
CA ASP A 95 -32.89 12.08 -5.62
C ASP A 95 -33.11 12.56 -4.16
N PRO A 96 -32.94 11.69 -3.14
CA PRO A 96 -33.24 12.03 -1.75
C PRO A 96 -32.31 13.12 -1.21
N HIS A 97 -31.25 13.47 -1.94
CA HIS A 97 -30.27 14.49 -1.56
C HIS A 97 -30.43 15.80 -2.32
N ALA A 98 -31.39 15.92 -3.25
CA ALA A 98 -31.68 17.17 -3.92
C ALA A 98 -32.15 18.23 -2.90
N ARG A 99 -31.56 19.42 -2.96
CA ARG A 99 -31.82 20.51 -2.00
C ARG A 99 -32.73 21.59 -2.58
N GLY A 100 -33.00 21.57 -3.88
CA GLY A 100 -33.95 22.44 -4.56
C GLY A 100 -33.56 23.92 -4.66
N THR A 101 -32.41 24.32 -4.12
CA THR A 101 -31.85 25.68 -4.22
C THR A 101 -30.34 25.63 -4.41
N LEU A 102 -29.77 26.62 -5.10
CA LEU A 102 -28.32 26.71 -5.29
C LEU A 102 -27.58 26.78 -3.95
N ALA A 103 -28.10 27.55 -3.00
CA ALA A 103 -27.52 27.67 -1.66
C ALA A 103 -27.49 26.32 -0.93
N GLY A 104 -28.58 25.55 -1.00
CA GLY A 104 -28.64 24.21 -0.41
C GLY A 104 -27.68 23.23 -1.07
N GLU A 105 -27.57 23.23 -2.40
CA GLU A 105 -26.61 22.36 -3.10
C GLU A 105 -25.16 22.71 -2.75
N ARG A 106 -24.82 24.01 -2.62
CA ARG A 106 -23.49 24.44 -2.17
C ARG A 106 -23.17 23.99 -0.75
N GLN A 107 -24.12 24.12 0.18
CA GLN A 107 -23.93 23.64 1.55
C GLN A 107 -23.72 22.12 1.59
N TYR A 108 -24.47 21.38 0.77
CA TYR A 108 -24.34 19.93 0.70
C TYR A 108 -23.04 19.47 0.01
N HIS A 109 -22.57 20.21 -1.00
CA HIS A 109 -21.26 20.00 -1.62
C HIS A 109 -20.14 20.23 -0.60
N ALA A 110 -20.14 21.39 0.08
CA ALA A 110 -19.16 21.72 1.12
C ALA A 110 -19.15 20.72 2.29
N LEU A 111 -20.32 20.23 2.70
CA LEU A 111 -20.42 19.16 3.72
C LEU A 111 -19.69 17.89 3.26
N GLN A 112 -19.88 17.46 2.01
CA GLN A 112 -19.23 16.26 1.49
C GLN A 112 -17.71 16.46 1.35
N GLU A 113 -17.25 17.64 0.95
CA GLU A 113 -15.81 17.98 0.93
C GLU A 113 -15.23 17.95 2.35
N GLN A 114 -15.93 18.48 3.35
CA GLN A 114 -15.51 18.43 4.75
C GLN A 114 -15.38 16.98 5.22
N LYS A 115 -16.36 16.12 4.92
CA LYS A 115 -16.30 14.69 5.23
C LYS A 115 -15.13 14.01 4.53
N PHE A 116 -14.87 14.34 3.27
CA PHE A 116 -13.76 13.79 2.51
C PHE A 116 -12.42 14.12 3.19
N ARG A 117 -12.22 15.40 3.52
CA ARG A 117 -11.03 15.89 4.22
C ARG A 117 -10.84 15.25 5.60
N ALA A 118 -11.95 15.05 6.33
CA ALA A 118 -11.92 14.37 7.62
C ALA A 118 -11.45 12.91 7.52
N ILE A 119 -11.65 12.25 6.37
CA ILE A 119 -11.24 10.85 6.15
C ILE A 119 -9.82 10.76 5.60
N ILE A 120 -9.52 11.49 4.52
CA ILE A 120 -8.27 11.34 3.77
C ILE A 120 -7.02 11.69 4.61
N VAL A 121 -7.14 12.67 5.52
CA VAL A 121 -6.02 13.09 6.38
C VAL A 121 -5.58 11.97 7.33
N PRO A 122 -6.43 11.44 8.23
CA PRO A 122 -6.03 10.31 9.08
C PRO A 122 -5.79 9.01 8.30
N MET A 123 -6.45 8.81 7.16
CA MET A 123 -6.17 7.65 6.29
C MET A 123 -4.72 7.67 5.79
N ARG A 124 -4.18 8.84 5.47
CA ARG A 124 -2.78 8.98 5.05
C ARG A 124 -1.81 8.56 6.15
N ASP A 125 -2.02 9.03 7.38
CA ASP A 125 -1.16 8.66 8.51
C ASP A 125 -1.16 7.14 8.75
N LEU A 126 -2.32 6.50 8.59
CA LEU A 126 -2.45 5.04 8.67
C LEU A 126 -1.76 4.35 7.49
N ALA A 127 -1.88 4.89 6.28
CA ALA A 127 -1.23 4.35 5.08
C ALA A 127 0.30 4.41 5.18
N GLU A 128 0.86 5.51 5.71
CA GLU A 128 2.30 5.65 5.99
C GLU A 128 2.78 4.61 7.01
N LEU A 129 2.02 4.40 8.09
CA LEU A 129 2.33 3.37 9.09
C LEU A 129 2.22 1.95 8.53
N HIS A 130 1.24 1.70 7.66
CA HIS A 130 1.12 0.44 6.93
C HIS A 130 2.32 0.20 6.01
N LEU A 131 2.75 1.22 5.26
CA LEU A 131 3.94 1.14 4.42
C LEU A 131 5.20 0.83 5.23
N LEU A 132 5.39 1.50 6.37
CA LEU A 132 6.49 1.21 7.29
C LEU A 132 6.48 -0.26 7.73
N THR A 133 5.32 -0.73 8.20
CA THR A 133 5.12 -2.12 8.68
C THR A 133 5.43 -3.13 7.58
N VAL A 134 4.86 -2.94 6.38
CA VAL A 134 5.06 -3.85 5.24
C VAL A 134 6.50 -3.83 4.75
N ARG A 135 7.14 -2.66 4.70
CA ARG A 135 8.55 -2.55 4.30
C ARG A 135 9.46 -3.29 5.28
N GLN A 136 9.24 -3.11 6.58
CA GLN A 136 10.00 -3.80 7.62
C GLN A 136 9.79 -5.31 7.56
N PHE A 137 8.53 -5.75 7.47
CA PHE A 137 8.19 -7.17 7.33
C PHE A 137 8.86 -7.83 6.11
N ASN A 138 8.84 -7.19 4.94
CA ASN A 138 9.49 -7.74 3.74
C ASN A 138 11.02 -7.76 3.79
N ARG A 139 11.62 -6.84 4.57
CA ARG A 139 13.07 -6.75 4.72
C ARG A 139 13.60 -7.76 5.73
N ASP A 140 12.91 -7.90 6.86
CA ASP A 140 13.46 -8.54 8.06
C ASP A 140 12.86 -9.92 8.32
N VAL A 141 11.68 -10.25 7.77
CA VAL A 141 10.99 -11.53 7.99
C VAL A 141 10.91 -12.32 6.69
N ASP A 142 11.50 -13.52 6.69
CA ASP A 142 11.38 -14.49 5.61
C ASP A 142 11.22 -15.93 6.12
N GLU A 143 11.18 -16.89 5.20
CA GLU A 143 11.02 -18.32 5.52
C GLU A 143 12.15 -18.88 6.40
N HIS A 144 13.27 -18.18 6.49
CA HIS A 144 14.47 -18.56 7.25
C HIS A 144 14.69 -17.61 8.43
N TYR A 145 13.69 -16.80 8.78
CA TYR A 145 13.76 -15.89 9.92
C TYR A 145 13.99 -16.68 11.20
N TYR A 146 15.00 -16.27 11.94
CA TYR A 146 15.43 -16.89 13.19
C TYR A 146 15.58 -15.83 14.27
N SER A 147 15.08 -16.14 15.46
CA SER A 147 15.25 -15.34 16.66
C SER A 147 16.26 -15.99 17.59
N ALA A 148 17.21 -15.21 18.10
CA ALA A 148 18.10 -15.68 19.16
C ALA A 148 17.42 -15.73 20.53
N GLU A 149 16.32 -14.99 20.71
CA GLU A 149 15.65 -14.80 22.01
C GLU A 149 14.36 -15.62 22.15
N LYS A 150 13.78 -16.07 21.03
CA LYS A 150 12.49 -16.75 20.98
C LYS A 150 12.58 -18.17 20.44
N THR A 151 11.64 -19.01 20.88
CA THR A 151 11.49 -20.37 20.34
C THR A 151 10.91 -20.33 18.91
N GLU A 152 11.21 -21.34 18.09
CA GLU A 152 10.63 -21.49 16.74
C GLU A 152 9.09 -21.41 16.76
N ARG A 153 8.45 -21.98 17.79
CA ARG A 153 7.00 -21.92 17.96
C ARG A 153 6.51 -20.49 18.20
N THR A 154 7.23 -19.72 19.00
CA THR A 154 6.90 -18.31 19.27
C THR A 154 7.06 -17.49 18.00
N VAL A 155 8.18 -17.66 17.28
CA VAL A 155 8.46 -17.00 16.00
C VAL A 155 7.37 -17.28 14.97
N ALA A 156 6.95 -18.54 14.82
CA ALA A 156 5.88 -18.92 13.90
C ALA A 156 4.54 -18.27 14.27
N SER A 157 4.20 -18.27 15.57
CA SER A 157 2.96 -17.66 16.06
C SER A 157 2.92 -16.14 15.85
N GLU A 158 4.03 -15.46 16.15
CA GLU A 158 4.16 -14.01 16.02
C GLU A 158 4.22 -13.58 14.55
N THR A 159 4.88 -14.35 13.69
CA THR A 159 4.86 -14.13 12.24
C THR A 159 3.44 -14.23 11.68
N ALA A 160 2.68 -15.25 12.10
CA ALA A 160 1.27 -15.37 11.71
C ALA A 160 0.45 -14.18 12.19
N ALA A 161 0.63 -13.75 13.45
CA ALA A 161 -0.03 -12.56 13.99
C ALA A 161 0.33 -11.28 13.21
N ALA A 162 1.58 -11.15 12.77
CA ALA A 162 2.03 -10.03 11.95
C ALA A 162 1.34 -10.01 10.59
N ILE A 163 1.23 -11.17 9.93
CA ILE A 163 0.52 -11.32 8.64
C ILE A 163 -0.96 -10.94 8.79
N ASP A 164 -1.62 -11.46 9.84
CA ASP A 164 -3.03 -11.15 10.12
C ASP A 164 -3.23 -9.65 10.40
N GLY A 165 -2.32 -9.05 11.17
CA GLY A 165 -2.30 -7.61 11.42
C GLY A 165 -2.17 -6.79 10.13
N ILE A 166 -1.21 -7.13 9.26
CA ILE A 166 -1.02 -6.46 7.96
C ILE A 166 -2.28 -6.58 7.08
N ASN A 167 -2.93 -7.74 7.08
CA ASN A 167 -4.18 -7.94 6.33
C ASN A 167 -5.34 -7.11 6.91
N LEU A 168 -5.44 -6.98 8.23
CA LEU A 168 -6.41 -6.10 8.87
C LEU A 168 -6.16 -4.63 8.51
N GLN A 169 -4.91 -4.17 8.50
CA GLN A 169 -4.54 -2.81 8.09
C GLN A 169 -5.05 -2.52 6.67
N ARG A 170 -4.81 -3.44 5.73
CA ARG A 170 -5.30 -3.33 4.34
C ARG A 170 -6.82 -3.20 4.27
N LYS A 171 -7.54 -4.01 5.05
CA LYS A 171 -9.00 -3.98 5.10
C LYS A 171 -9.53 -2.63 5.59
N ILE A 172 -8.93 -2.07 6.63
CA ILE A 172 -9.34 -0.77 7.19
C ILE A 172 -9.08 0.37 6.20
N LEU A 173 -7.91 0.38 5.55
CA LEU A 173 -7.58 1.38 4.52
C LEU A 173 -8.52 1.29 3.32
N ALA A 174 -8.95 0.07 2.97
CA ALA A 174 -9.92 -0.13 1.91
C ALA A 174 -11.33 0.35 2.24
N ASP A 175 -11.82 0.07 3.45
CA ASP A 175 -13.13 0.57 3.89
C ASP A 175 -13.17 2.11 3.86
N ALA A 176 -12.03 2.76 4.15
CA ALA A 176 -11.85 4.19 3.98
C ALA A 176 -11.82 4.63 2.51
N ALA A 177 -11.11 3.93 1.64
CA ALA A 177 -11.11 4.20 0.20
C ALA A 177 -12.51 4.09 -0.41
N ASP A 178 -13.28 3.06 -0.03
CA ASP A 178 -14.67 2.89 -0.43
C ASP A 178 -15.54 4.09 0.03
N SER A 179 -15.30 4.59 1.25
CA SER A 179 -15.97 5.79 1.76
C SER A 179 -15.61 7.05 0.96
N LEU A 180 -14.32 7.26 0.64
CA LEU A 180 -13.87 8.37 -0.20
C LEU A 180 -14.50 8.31 -1.60
N ASN A 181 -14.56 7.13 -2.22
CA ASN A 181 -15.20 6.93 -3.52
C ASN A 181 -16.71 7.27 -3.49
N ILE A 182 -17.43 6.89 -2.42
CA ILE A 182 -18.83 7.28 -2.23
C ILE A 182 -18.98 8.82 -2.19
N LEU A 183 -18.11 9.50 -1.45
CA LEU A 183 -18.12 10.96 -1.37
C LEU A 183 -17.78 11.61 -2.71
N THR A 184 -16.79 11.10 -3.44
CA THR A 184 -16.45 11.58 -4.79
C THR A 184 -17.66 11.47 -5.72
N GLN A 185 -18.35 10.34 -5.72
CA GLN A 185 -19.56 10.15 -6.53
C GLN A 185 -20.69 11.10 -6.10
N GLY A 186 -20.87 11.31 -4.80
CA GLY A 186 -21.85 12.23 -4.25
C GLY A 186 -21.56 13.71 -4.59
N LEU A 187 -20.29 14.12 -4.56
CA LEU A 187 -19.84 15.44 -4.99
C LEU A 187 -20.14 15.65 -6.48
N VAL A 188 -19.78 14.69 -7.34
CA VAL A 188 -20.09 14.73 -8.78
C VAL A 188 -21.60 14.80 -9.04
N ALA A 189 -22.41 14.05 -8.29
CA ALA A 189 -23.87 14.14 -8.39
C ALA A 189 -24.40 15.52 -7.98
N THR A 190 -23.82 16.12 -6.94
CA THR A 190 -24.18 17.46 -6.47
C THR A 190 -23.76 18.53 -7.48
N GLU A 191 -22.59 18.40 -8.10
CA GLU A 191 -22.15 19.27 -9.20
C GLU A 191 -23.08 19.20 -10.41
N ARG A 192 -23.61 18.01 -10.74
CA ARG A 192 -24.62 17.89 -11.80
C ARG A 192 -25.88 18.69 -11.47
N ARG A 193 -26.33 18.74 -10.21
CA ARG A 193 -27.47 19.56 -9.78
C ARG A 193 -27.13 21.04 -9.75
N ILE A 194 -25.91 21.42 -9.35
CA ILE A 194 -25.43 22.81 -9.38
C ILE A 194 -25.44 23.37 -10.81
N ARG A 195 -25.16 22.52 -11.80
CA ARG A 195 -25.16 22.89 -13.23
C ARG A 195 -26.47 23.52 -13.69
N ASP A 196 -27.61 23.09 -13.15
CA ASP A 196 -28.94 23.59 -13.54
C ASP A 196 -29.14 25.07 -13.17
N TYR A 197 -28.29 25.62 -12.29
CA TYR A 197 -28.31 27.02 -11.88
C TYR A 197 -27.31 27.90 -12.66
N VAL A 198 -26.57 27.33 -13.60
CA VAL A 198 -25.57 28.07 -14.38
C VAL A 198 -26.25 29.04 -15.33
N ASN A 199 -25.97 30.34 -15.16
CA ASN A 199 -26.57 31.42 -15.94
C ASN A 199 -28.12 31.41 -15.92
N ALA A 200 -28.73 30.85 -14.87
CA ALA A 200 -30.19 30.75 -14.74
C ALA A 200 -30.86 32.10 -14.38
N GLY A 201 -30.07 33.08 -13.90
CA GLY A 201 -30.58 34.38 -13.45
C GLY A 201 -31.24 34.35 -12.07
N GLY A 202 -31.55 35.53 -11.53
CA GLY A 202 -32.13 35.66 -10.18
C GLY A 202 -31.17 35.24 -9.06
N VAL A 203 -31.74 34.84 -7.91
CA VAL A 203 -30.98 34.50 -6.69
C VAL A 203 -30.28 33.14 -6.81
N ASN A 204 -30.83 32.22 -7.61
CA ASN A 204 -30.26 30.89 -7.86
C ASN A 204 -29.43 30.91 -9.15
N ASN A 205 -28.36 31.70 -9.16
CA ASN A 205 -27.50 31.88 -10.32
C ASN A 205 -26.03 31.69 -9.95
N ILE A 206 -25.33 30.89 -10.75
CA ILE A 206 -23.87 30.73 -10.70
C ILE A 206 -23.30 31.00 -12.09
N SER A 207 -22.11 31.61 -12.17
CA SER A 207 -21.44 31.78 -13.46
C SER A 207 -20.81 30.46 -13.92
N GLN A 208 -20.64 30.29 -15.24
CA GLN A 208 -19.90 29.12 -15.77
C GLN A 208 -18.51 29.02 -15.14
N ALA A 209 -17.80 30.14 -14.99
CA ALA A 209 -16.46 30.16 -14.41
C ALA A 209 -16.44 29.64 -12.96
N GLU A 210 -17.41 30.05 -12.14
CA GLU A 210 -17.52 29.58 -10.76
C GLU A 210 -17.86 28.08 -10.70
N TYR A 211 -18.72 27.59 -11.61
CA TYR A 211 -19.02 26.17 -11.73
C TYR A 211 -17.78 25.33 -12.08
N GLU A 212 -16.98 25.77 -13.05
CA GLU A 212 -15.72 25.09 -13.41
C GLU A 212 -14.70 25.10 -12.26
N LEU A 213 -14.68 26.16 -11.44
CA LEU A 213 -13.84 26.20 -10.24
C LEU A 213 -14.26 25.16 -9.20
N ILE A 214 -15.57 24.95 -8.99
CA ILE A 214 -16.08 23.91 -8.08
C ILE A 214 -15.63 22.52 -8.56
N ILE A 215 -15.81 22.23 -9.86
CA ILE A 215 -15.35 20.97 -10.49
C ILE A 215 -13.85 20.77 -10.23
N ARG A 216 -13.05 21.78 -10.55
CA ARG A 216 -11.60 21.72 -10.41
C ARG A 216 -11.15 21.52 -8.96
N GLN A 217 -11.79 22.19 -8.00
CA GLN A 217 -11.50 22.04 -6.57
C GLN A 217 -11.78 20.61 -6.11
N ARG A 218 -12.93 20.05 -6.48
CA ARG A 218 -13.24 18.64 -6.19
C ARG A 218 -12.26 17.69 -6.85
N GLU A 219 -11.85 17.93 -8.10
CA GLU A 219 -10.82 17.15 -8.80
C GLU A 219 -9.46 17.17 -8.08
N GLN A 220 -9.06 18.32 -7.55
CA GLN A 220 -7.83 18.45 -6.77
C GLN A 220 -7.92 17.67 -5.45
N LEU A 221 -9.06 17.74 -4.77
CA LEU A 221 -9.32 17.00 -3.54
C LEU A 221 -9.37 15.48 -3.78
N SER A 222 -10.16 15.04 -4.77
CA SER A 222 -10.42 13.62 -5.05
C SER A 222 -9.38 12.95 -5.94
N SER A 223 -8.36 13.66 -6.40
CA SER A 223 -7.23 13.01 -7.10
C SER A 223 -6.14 12.52 -6.15
N GLY A 224 -6.28 12.80 -4.84
CA GLY A 224 -5.26 12.47 -3.85
C GLY A 224 -4.02 13.37 -3.88
N ARG A 225 -3.90 14.26 -4.88
CA ARG A 225 -2.75 15.14 -5.09
C ARG A 225 -2.54 16.13 -3.94
N GLU A 226 -3.62 16.66 -3.36
CA GLU A 226 -3.51 17.56 -2.20
C GLU A 226 -2.89 16.87 -0.99
N HIS A 227 -3.03 15.55 -0.90
CA HIS A 227 -2.61 14.74 0.23
C HIS A 227 -1.35 13.90 -0.05
N ASN A 228 -0.74 14.01 -1.25
CA ASN A 228 0.35 13.13 -1.72
C ASN A 228 0.04 11.65 -1.48
N MET A 229 -1.21 11.25 -1.75
CA MET A 229 -1.65 9.87 -1.57
C MET A 229 -2.67 9.49 -2.64
N ASP A 230 -2.34 8.48 -3.44
CA ASP A 230 -3.30 7.79 -4.30
C ASP A 230 -4.11 6.80 -3.45
N TYR A 231 -5.26 7.26 -2.95
CA TYR A 231 -6.13 6.44 -2.11
C TYR A 231 -6.89 5.38 -2.90
N ASP A 232 -7.04 5.55 -4.22
CA ASP A 232 -7.71 4.57 -5.08
C ASP A 232 -6.93 3.25 -5.13
N PHE A 233 -5.62 3.28 -4.86
CA PHE A 233 -4.79 2.08 -4.65
C PHE A 233 -5.39 1.11 -3.63
N PHE A 234 -6.01 1.61 -2.56
CA PHE A 234 -6.59 0.79 -1.50
C PHE A 234 -7.98 0.25 -1.84
N SER A 235 -8.55 0.62 -2.99
CA SER A 235 -9.82 0.08 -3.47
C SER A 235 -9.65 -1.42 -3.73
N ILE A 236 -10.17 -2.27 -2.85
CA ILE A 236 -9.92 -3.71 -2.92
C ILE A 236 -10.65 -4.30 -4.14
N ASN A 237 -9.88 -4.80 -5.10
CA ASN A 237 -10.39 -5.65 -6.18
C ASN A 237 -10.86 -7.01 -5.64
N VAL A 238 -11.77 -7.69 -6.34
CA VAL A 238 -12.33 -8.99 -5.89
C VAL A 238 -11.24 -10.04 -5.57
N LEU A 239 -10.12 -10.01 -6.30
CA LEU A 239 -8.97 -10.89 -6.06
C LEU A 239 -8.24 -10.56 -4.76
N ASP A 240 -8.07 -9.27 -4.44
CA ASP A 240 -7.47 -8.83 -3.18
C ASP A 240 -8.41 -9.13 -1.99
N LYS A 241 -9.74 -9.05 -2.18
CA LYS A 241 -10.73 -9.49 -1.15
C LYS A 241 -10.57 -10.97 -0.85
N THR A 242 -10.32 -11.77 -1.89
CA THR A 242 -10.15 -13.22 -1.78
C THR A 242 -8.83 -13.56 -1.08
N ALA A 243 -7.71 -12.93 -1.47
CA ALA A 243 -6.41 -13.13 -0.82
C ALA A 243 -6.42 -12.71 0.66
N ILE A 244 -7.03 -11.57 0.98
CA ILE A 244 -7.24 -11.10 2.37
C ILE A 244 -8.13 -12.09 3.14
N SER A 245 -9.21 -12.59 2.53
CA SER A 245 -10.13 -13.54 3.20
C SER A 245 -9.51 -14.91 3.46
N LEU A 246 -8.53 -15.32 2.64
CA LEU A 246 -7.82 -16.59 2.78
C LEU A 246 -6.56 -16.47 3.67
N GLY A 247 -6.23 -15.26 4.14
CA GLY A 247 -5.03 -15.01 4.98
C GLY A 247 -3.71 -15.24 4.23
N ILE A 248 -3.71 -15.25 2.89
CA ILE A 248 -2.54 -15.61 2.10
C ILE A 248 -1.66 -14.38 1.89
N TYR A 249 -0.42 -14.44 2.38
CA TYR A 249 0.63 -13.46 2.10
C TYR A 249 1.76 -14.13 1.29
N LEU A 250 1.75 -13.94 -0.03
CA LEU A 250 2.78 -14.48 -0.92
C LEU A 250 3.90 -13.45 -1.14
N LYS A 251 5.16 -13.82 -0.91
CA LYS A 251 6.33 -12.90 -0.95
C LYS A 251 6.57 -12.23 -2.32
N GLU A 252 6.30 -12.94 -3.41
CA GLU A 252 6.38 -12.35 -4.76
C GLU A 252 5.29 -11.29 -4.99
N THR A 253 4.08 -11.55 -4.52
CA THR A 253 2.98 -10.57 -4.56
C THR A 253 3.20 -9.43 -3.56
N SER A 254 3.88 -9.68 -2.44
CA SER A 254 4.16 -8.67 -1.43
C SER A 254 5.20 -7.65 -1.88
N THR A 255 6.22 -8.08 -2.64
CA THR A 255 7.22 -7.16 -3.21
C THR A 255 6.60 -6.29 -4.30
N GLN A 256 5.76 -6.87 -5.17
CA GLN A 256 4.99 -6.10 -6.14
C GLN A 256 4.00 -5.15 -5.47
N TYR A 257 3.33 -5.59 -4.40
CA TYR A 257 2.45 -4.77 -3.58
C TYR A 257 3.21 -3.62 -2.93
N LEU A 258 4.36 -3.88 -2.30
CA LEU A 258 5.20 -2.88 -1.66
C LEU A 258 5.64 -1.81 -2.67
N ASN A 259 6.08 -2.21 -3.86
CA ASN A 259 6.44 -1.27 -4.92
C ASN A 259 5.28 -0.39 -5.38
N LYS A 260 4.04 -0.90 -5.38
CA LYS A 260 2.85 -0.12 -5.70
C LYS A 260 2.44 0.79 -4.54
N LEU A 261 2.48 0.28 -3.31
CA LEU A 261 2.21 1.04 -2.08
C LEU A 261 3.19 2.22 -1.94
N ASP A 262 4.47 1.99 -2.21
CA ASP A 262 5.49 3.03 -2.24
C ASP A 262 5.23 4.11 -3.30
N LYS A 263 4.59 3.76 -4.42
CA LYS A 263 4.18 4.75 -5.42
C LYS A 263 2.92 5.50 -5.01
N ALA A 264 2.00 4.83 -4.30
CA ALA A 264 0.76 5.42 -3.85
C ALA A 264 0.94 6.46 -2.74
N ILE A 265 2.04 6.41 -1.98
CA ILE A 265 2.31 7.29 -0.82
C ILE A 265 3.40 8.36 -1.13
N ARG A 266 3.79 8.53 -2.40
CA ARG A 266 4.84 9.49 -2.83
C ARG A 266 4.32 10.87 -3.19
#